data_AF-A0A6V7LLF6-F1
#
_entry.id   AF-A0A6V7LLF6-F1
#
_cell.length_a   1.000
_cell.length_b   1.000
_cell.length_c   1.000
_cell.angle_alpha   90.00
_cell.angle_beta   90.00
_cell.angle_gamma   90.00
#
_symmetry.space_group_name_H-M   'P 1'
#
loop_
_entity.id
_entity.type
_entity.pdbx_description
1 polymer ?
#
loop_
_entity_poly.entity_id
_entity_poly.type
_entity_poly.pdbx_seq_one_letter_code
_entity_poly.pdbx_strand_id
1 'polypeptide(L)'
;VEVADNAGRLYCVNGSKNASCWIKIISLAKDCSSCNVVLVSTEKGVVLKTIRVISPGEPLLMWFAESILNMMNIVPYLVPFKHIQ
;
A
#
# COMPACT_ATOMS: atom_id res chain seq x y z
N VAL A 1 8.88 -0.43 14.75
CA VAL A 1 9.68 -0.33 13.49
C VAL A 1 9.66 1.12 13.09
N GLU A 2 10.82 1.72 12.85
CA GLU A 2 10.91 3.09 12.35
C GLU A 2 10.86 3.08 10.82
N VAL A 3 9.98 3.90 10.25
CA VAL A 3 9.70 3.96 8.81
C VAL A 3 9.89 5.41 8.36
N ALA A 4 10.62 5.59 7.27
CA ALA A 4 10.81 6.88 6.64
C ALA A 4 10.25 6.89 5.21
N ASP A 5 9.89 8.08 4.76
CA ASP A 5 9.56 8.33 3.36
C ASP A 5 10.80 8.81 2.60
N ASN A 6 10.97 8.33 1.38
CA ASN A 6 11.90 8.90 0.41
C ASN A 6 11.19 9.03 -0.94
N ALA A 7 10.80 10.26 -1.28
CA ALA A 7 10.09 10.60 -2.52
C ALA A 7 8.81 9.76 -2.72
N GLY A 8 8.03 9.61 -1.64
CA GLY A 8 6.77 8.86 -1.65
C GLY A 8 6.93 7.34 -1.57
N ARG A 9 8.16 6.82 -1.42
CA ARG A 9 8.43 5.40 -1.18
C ARG A 9 8.83 5.18 0.27
N LEU A 10 8.09 4.32 0.97
CA LEU A 10 8.40 4.00 2.36
C LEU A 10 9.47 2.91 2.48
N TYR A 11 10.35 3.05 3.48
CA TYR A 11 11.41 2.09 3.80
C TYR A 11 11.71 2.04 5.31
N CYS A 12 12.28 0.93 5.78
CA CYS A 12 12.77 0.82 7.16
C CYS A 12 14.12 1.48 7.34
N VAL A 13 14.25 2.34 8.35
CA VAL A 13 15.50 3.07 8.64
C VAL A 13 16.58 2.16 9.25
N ASN A 14 16.20 1.24 10.14
CA ASN A 14 17.15 0.57 11.03
C ASN A 14 17.61 -0.84 10.58
N GLY A 15 17.43 -1.21 9.31
CA GLY A 15 18.03 -2.44 8.73
C GLY A 15 17.79 -3.75 9.49
N SER A 16 16.78 -3.81 10.37
CA SER A 16 16.49 -4.97 11.21
C SER A 16 16.36 -6.23 10.35
N LYS A 17 16.79 -7.39 10.86
CA LYS A 17 16.70 -8.69 10.15
C LYS A 17 15.26 -9.05 9.68
N ASN A 18 14.23 -8.34 10.17
CA ASN A 18 12.83 -8.44 9.74
C ASN A 18 12.35 -7.28 8.83
N ALA A 19 13.24 -6.43 8.32
CA ALA A 19 12.94 -5.33 7.41
C ALA A 19 12.40 -5.79 6.03
N SER A 20 12.41 -7.09 5.74
CA SER A 20 11.69 -7.67 4.61
C SER A 20 10.20 -7.92 4.91
N CYS A 21 9.78 -7.87 6.18
CA CYS A 21 8.44 -8.26 6.63
C CYS A 21 7.66 -7.16 7.35
N TRP A 22 8.22 -5.96 7.56
CA TRP A 22 7.50 -4.86 8.21
C TRP A 22 6.25 -4.39 7.46
N ILE A 23 6.18 -4.61 6.14
CA ILE A 23 4.95 -4.38 5.37
C ILE A 23 3.78 -5.19 5.97
N LYS A 24 4.05 -6.39 6.52
CA LYS A 24 3.04 -7.28 7.11
C LYS A 24 2.45 -6.74 8.43
N ILE A 25 3.08 -5.77 9.08
CA ILE A 25 2.57 -5.19 10.34
C ILE A 25 1.70 -3.96 10.12
N ILE A 26 1.58 -3.49 8.87
CA ILE A 26 0.74 -2.33 8.54
C ILE A 26 -0.71 -2.79 8.41
N SER A 27 -1.61 -2.05 9.05
CA SER A 27 -3.04 -2.34 8.99
C SER A 27 -3.59 -2.11 7.58
N LEU A 28 -4.48 -3.01 7.13
CA LEU A 28 -5.25 -2.79 5.92
C LEU A 28 -6.28 -1.68 6.18
N ALA A 29 -6.45 -0.79 5.20
CA ALA A 29 -7.56 0.16 5.19
C ALA A 29 -8.89 -0.59 5.08
N LYS A 30 -9.99 0.04 5.52
CA LYS A 30 -11.34 -0.57 5.41
C LYS A 30 -11.90 -0.46 3.99
N ASP A 31 -11.48 0.57 3.28
CA ASP A 31 -11.91 0.94 1.93
C ASP A 31 -10.76 1.69 1.24
N CYS A 32 -10.84 1.82 -0.09
CA CYS A 32 -9.80 2.50 -0.86
C CYS A 32 -9.64 3.98 -0.49
N SER A 33 -10.70 4.64 -0.01
CA SER A 33 -10.69 6.06 0.38
C SER A 33 -10.00 6.33 1.72
N SER A 34 -9.93 5.35 2.62
CA SER A 34 -9.34 5.48 3.96
C SER A 34 -7.85 5.14 4.01
N CYS A 35 -7.26 4.71 2.89
CA CYS A 35 -5.83 4.43 2.84
C CYS A 35 -5.00 5.71 2.75
N ASN A 36 -3.77 5.64 3.26
CA ASN A 36 -2.75 6.68 3.06
C ASN A 36 -1.48 6.12 2.41
N VAL A 37 -1.40 4.79 2.29
CA VAL A 37 -0.36 4.08 1.55
C VAL A 37 -0.94 3.01 0.64
N VAL A 38 -0.31 2.80 -0.51
CA VAL A 38 -0.69 1.80 -1.50
C VAL A 38 0.47 0.84 -1.73
N LEU A 39 0.18 -0.46 -1.70
CA LEU A 39 1.12 -1.52 -2.05
C LEU A 39 1.14 -1.70 -3.57
N VAL A 40 2.32 -1.54 -4.16
CA VAL A 40 2.54 -1.59 -5.61
C VAL A 40 3.59 -2.65 -5.95
N SER A 41 3.34 -3.42 -7.00
CA SER A 41 4.36 -4.32 -7.59
C SER A 41 5.36 -3.54 -8.45
N THR A 42 6.61 -3.97 -8.38
CA THR A 42 7.73 -3.50 -9.21
C THR A 42 8.53 -4.71 -9.67
N GLU A 43 9.42 -4.52 -10.64
CA GLU A 43 10.32 -5.58 -11.10
C GLU A 43 11.19 -6.17 -9.97
N LYS A 44 11.43 -5.41 -8.90
CA LYS A 44 12.27 -5.81 -7.75
C LYS A 44 11.44 -6.31 -6.55
N GLY A 45 10.16 -6.58 -6.74
CA GLY A 45 9.23 -6.98 -5.68
C GLY A 45 8.20 -5.90 -5.35
N VAL A 46 7.70 -5.89 -4.12
CA VAL A 46 6.64 -4.95 -3.70
C VAL A 46 7.19 -3.74 -2.94
N VAL A 47 6.55 -2.59 -3.12
CA VAL A 47 6.88 -1.34 -2.42
C VAL A 47 5.61 -0.67 -1.90
N LEU A 48 5.74 0.06 -0.80
CA LEU A 48 4.68 0.95 -0.32
C LEU A 48 4.92 2.36 -0.82
N LYS A 49 3.88 2.92 -1.44
CA LYS A 49 3.85 4.31 -1.85
C LYS A 49 2.87 5.11 -1.02
N THR A 50 3.25 6.30 -0.58
CA THR A 50 2.32 7.24 0.04
C THR A 50 1.44 7.89 -1.03
N ILE A 51 0.15 8.06 -0.77
CA ILE A 51 -0.76 8.80 -1.68
C ILE A 51 -1.07 10.23 -1.20
N ARG A 52 -0.67 10.55 0.02
CA ARG A 52 -0.74 11.89 0.61
C ARG A 52 0.37 12.07 1.64
N VAL A 53 0.57 13.30 2.11
CA VAL A 53 1.46 13.58 3.25
C VAL A 53 0.91 12.88 4.49
N ILE A 54 1.79 12.17 5.21
CA ILE A 54 1.49 11.44 6.44
C ILE A 54 2.22 12.15 7.58
N SER A 55 1.45 12.60 8.58
CA SER A 55 2.04 13.30 9.72
C SER A 55 2.66 12.30 10.71
N PRO A 56 3.72 12.69 11.45
CA PRO A 56 4.24 11.85 12.53
C PRO A 56 3.16 11.46 13.53
N GLY A 57 3.08 10.16 13.87
CA GLY A 57 2.05 9.62 14.75
C GLY A 57 0.74 9.21 14.06
N GLU A 58 0.55 9.55 12.77
CA GLU A 58 -0.57 9.05 11.98
C GLU A 58 -0.38 7.55 11.67
N PRO A 59 -1.39 6.70 11.87
CA PRO A 59 -1.30 5.28 11.53
C PRO A 59 -1.24 5.07 10.02
N LEU A 60 -0.43 4.12 9.57
CA LEU A 60 -0.40 3.68 8.17
C LEU A 60 -1.58 2.74 7.90
N LEU A 61 -2.38 3.09 6.89
CA LEU A 61 -3.51 2.30 6.40
C LEU A 61 -3.26 1.95 4.94
N MET A 62 -3.06 0.66 4.67
CA MET A 62 -2.65 0.13 3.38
C MET A 62 -3.83 -0.31 2.52
N TRP A 63 -3.78 0.04 1.24
CA TRP A 63 -4.57 -0.60 0.20
C TRP A 63 -3.70 -1.19 -0.91
N PHE A 64 -4.30 -1.95 -1.82
CA PHE A 64 -3.59 -2.61 -2.91
C PHE A 64 -3.78 -1.85 -4.21
N ALA A 65 -2.70 -1.66 -4.98
CA ALA A 65 -2.82 -1.21 -6.35
C ALA A 65 -3.51 -2.26 -7.23
N GLU A 66 -4.11 -1.83 -8.33
CA GLU A 66 -4.76 -2.73 -9.29
C GLU A 66 -3.84 -3.86 -9.76
N SER A 67 -2.54 -3.60 -9.97
CA SER A 67 -1.58 -4.62 -10.38
C SER A 67 -1.45 -5.76 -9.35
N ILE A 68 -1.54 -5.45 -8.06
CA ILE A 68 -1.52 -6.44 -6.98
C ILE A 68 -2.86 -7.16 -6.88
N LEU A 69 -3.97 -6.43 -6.97
CA LEU A 69 -5.33 -7.00 -6.96
C LEU A 69 -5.52 -8.01 -8.10
N ASN A 70 -5.10 -7.64 -9.31
CA ASN A 70 -5.13 -8.51 -10.49
C ASN A 70 -4.25 -9.75 -10.29
N MET A 71 -3.07 -9.60 -9.70
CA MET A 71 -2.18 -10.73 -9.38
C MET A 71 -2.80 -11.68 -8.34
N MET A 72 -3.58 -11.16 -7.40
CA MET A 72 -4.32 -11.95 -6.41
C MET A 72 -5.64 -12.52 -6.94
N ASN A 73 -5.97 -12.28 -8.21
CA ASN A 73 -7.28 -12.59 -8.79
C ASN A 73 -8.46 -11.97 -8.00
N ILE A 74 -8.21 -10.85 -7.33
CA ILE A 74 -9.20 -10.05 -6.64
C ILE A 74 -9.64 -8.99 -7.63
N VAL A 75 -10.75 -9.23 -8.32
CA VAL A 75 -11.34 -8.23 -9.21
C VAL A 75 -11.87 -7.11 -8.32
N PRO A 76 -11.41 -5.85 -8.49
CA PRO A 76 -12.04 -4.74 -7.78
C PRO A 76 -13.48 -4.62 -8.27
N TYR A 77 -14.44 -5.11 -7.48
CA TYR A 77 -15.89 -4.99 -7.73
C TYR A 77 -16.41 -3.53 -7.69
N LEU A 78 -15.51 -2.54 -7.78
CA LEU A 78 -15.81 -1.11 -7.82
C LEU A 78 -15.83 -0.54 -9.24
N VAL A 79 -15.92 -1.38 -10.28
CA VAL A 79 -16.35 -0.90 -11.60
C VAL A 79 -17.87 -0.80 -11.54
N PRO A 80 -18.49 0.40 -11.62
CA PRO A 80 -19.92 0.43 -11.91
C PRO A 80 -20.06 -0.26 -13.26
N PHE A 81 -20.78 -1.37 -13.30
CA PHE A 81 -21.32 -1.90 -14.53
C PHE A 81 -22.16 -0.79 -15.14
N LYS A 82 -21.56 -0.01 -16.04
CA LYS A 82 -22.33 0.68 -17.07
C LYS A 82 -22.80 -0.43 -18.01
N HIS A 83 -23.90 -1.05 -17.63
CA HIS A 83 -24.89 -1.47 -18.61
C HIS A 83 -25.23 -0.26 -19.49
N ILE A 84 -25.54 -0.54 -20.76
CA ILE A 84 -26.01 0.37 -21.82
C ILE A 84 -24.83 0.94 -22.65
N GLN A 85 -24.61 0.59 -23.93
CA GLN A 85 -25.56 0.23 -25.02
C GLN A 85 -25.22 -1.08 -25.72
#